data_AF-A0AA86NZ52-F1
#
_entry.id   AF-A0AA86NZ52-F1
#
_cell.length_a   1.000
_cell.length_b   1.000
_cell.length_c   1.000
_cell.angle_alpha   90.00
_cell.angle_beta   90.00
_cell.angle_gamma   90.00
#
_symmetry.space_group_name_H-M   'P 1'
#
loop_
_entity.id
_entity.type
_entity.pdbx_description
1 polymer ?
#
loop_
_entity_poly.entity_id
_entity_poly.type
_entity_poly.pdbx_seq_one_letter_code
_entity_poly.pdbx_strand_id
1 'polypeptide(L)'
;MLQPIEQYNSDMIKKYLNQIVGRFLIIQNCYDLNDLTFVTQLNILCLQIMDCPNISNIVALAQLKQLYLSNCQLQTITLVGMQKLIILDLSKNCLHSIDKINKLYTQVNLIYLNLSGNSIVDISALRFLTKLRELYLEENEIVDISSLQSMRELKSVHMHENKIISITPLSKLQHLESVDLSDNNIISISILKGATYLKYIIIGGNKIDDLSIIYNIEGSESDQYNPLIELNIYPQDDATEDEIRLSKMIDNIYRTNEITSRFQQLRNKVAQDLQRTIKFCQHLQKQQTRTQIAFTNKIIQLFSLSQ
;
A
#
# COMPACT_ATOMS: atom_id res chain seq x y z
N MET A 1 -4.87 -24.90 0.91
CA MET A 1 -3.81 -24.75 -0.10
C MET A 1 -4.44 -25.00 -1.46
N LEU A 2 -4.72 -23.95 -2.22
CA LEU A 2 -5.32 -24.04 -3.56
C LEU A 2 -4.19 -23.94 -4.58
N GLN A 3 -4.08 -24.94 -5.46
CA GLN A 3 -3.06 -24.94 -6.51
C GLN A 3 -3.43 -23.92 -7.61
N PRO A 4 -2.46 -23.19 -8.18
CA PRO A 4 -2.69 -22.36 -9.35
C PRO A 4 -2.87 -23.31 -10.56
N ILE A 5 -4.11 -23.47 -11.02
CA ILE A 5 -4.43 -24.37 -12.13
C ILE A 5 -4.60 -23.53 -13.41
N GLU A 6 -3.55 -23.62 -14.23
CA GLU A 6 -3.52 -23.60 -15.70
C GLU A 6 -3.81 -22.29 -16.46
N GLN A 7 -2.97 -22.07 -17.48
CA GLN A 7 -2.93 -20.92 -18.38
C GLN A 7 -4.04 -21.03 -19.43
N TYR A 8 -5.23 -20.47 -19.19
CA TYR A 8 -6.33 -20.60 -20.15
C TYR A 8 -6.19 -19.66 -21.36
N ASN A 9 -6.01 -20.24 -22.56
CA ASN A 9 -6.34 -19.58 -23.84
C ASN A 9 -7.84 -19.76 -24.15
N SER A 10 -8.38 -19.02 -25.13
CA SER A 10 -9.82 -19.06 -25.52
C SER A 10 -10.36 -20.48 -25.71
N ASP A 11 -9.60 -21.37 -26.36
CA ASP A 11 -10.00 -22.77 -26.59
C ASP A 11 -10.10 -23.58 -25.28
N MET A 12 -9.30 -23.26 -24.26
CA MET A 12 -9.36 -23.92 -22.96
C MET A 12 -10.51 -23.44 -22.07
N ILE A 13 -10.96 -22.18 -22.18
CA ILE A 13 -12.17 -21.71 -21.47
C ILE A 13 -13.37 -22.55 -21.88
N LYS A 14 -13.52 -22.83 -23.18
CA LYS A 14 -14.57 -23.70 -23.72
C LYS A 14 -14.46 -25.15 -23.24
N LYS A 15 -13.23 -25.68 -23.15
CA LYS A 15 -12.96 -27.08 -22.78
C LYS A 15 -13.14 -27.38 -21.29
N TYR A 16 -12.88 -26.40 -20.41
CA TYR A 16 -12.88 -26.58 -18.96
C TYR A 16 -14.00 -25.80 -18.24
N LEU A 17 -14.97 -25.26 -18.98
CA LEU A 17 -16.20 -24.61 -18.48
C LEU A 17 -16.89 -25.40 -17.36
N ASN A 18 -16.97 -26.73 -17.49
CA ASN A 18 -17.60 -27.63 -16.52
C ASN A 18 -16.70 -27.95 -15.30
N GLN A 19 -15.42 -27.57 -15.35
CA GLN A 19 -14.39 -27.79 -14.32
C GLN A 19 -13.98 -26.51 -13.58
N ILE A 20 -14.64 -25.37 -13.84
CA ILE A 20 -14.54 -24.18 -12.99
C ILE A 20 -15.23 -24.50 -11.65
N VAL A 21 -14.51 -25.27 -10.83
CA VAL A 21 -14.90 -25.70 -9.49
C VAL A 21 -14.55 -24.55 -8.56
N GLY A 22 -15.58 -23.89 -8.04
CA GLY A 22 -15.45 -22.63 -7.34
C GLY A 22 -15.61 -21.48 -8.32
N ARG A 23 -16.48 -20.52 -8.01
CA ARG A 23 -16.86 -19.38 -8.88
C ARG A 23 -15.71 -18.36 -9.01
N PHE A 24 -14.52 -18.84 -9.28
CA PHE A 24 -13.25 -18.14 -9.27
C PHE A 24 -12.49 -18.51 -10.56
N LEU A 25 -11.96 -17.51 -11.25
CA LEU A 25 -11.19 -17.70 -12.47
C LEU A 25 -9.98 -16.78 -12.47
N ILE A 26 -8.79 -17.34 -12.75
CA ILE A 26 -7.57 -16.58 -13.05
C ILE A 26 -7.26 -16.76 -14.52
N ILE A 27 -7.02 -15.66 -15.22
CA ILE A 27 -6.57 -15.68 -16.61
C ILE A 27 -5.23 -14.95 -16.70
N GLN A 28 -4.26 -15.61 -17.33
CA GLN A 28 -2.94 -15.06 -17.62
C GLN A 28 -2.70 -15.16 -19.12
N ASN A 29 -2.10 -14.14 -19.71
CA ASN A 29 -1.66 -14.14 -21.12
C ASN A 29 -2.75 -14.50 -22.14
N CYS A 30 -4.01 -14.12 -21.89
CA CYS A 30 -5.11 -14.33 -22.83
C CYS A 30 -5.47 -13.01 -23.53
N TYR A 31 -5.51 -13.03 -24.86
CA TYR A 31 -5.82 -11.86 -25.69
C TYR A 31 -7.26 -11.87 -26.23
N ASP A 32 -8.07 -12.87 -25.89
CA ASP A 32 -9.49 -12.90 -26.26
C ASP A 32 -10.35 -13.28 -25.05
N LEU A 33 -11.23 -12.36 -24.65
CA LEU A 33 -12.14 -12.50 -23.51
C LEU A 33 -13.62 -12.65 -23.94
N ASN A 34 -13.90 -12.86 -25.22
CA ASN A 34 -15.27 -13.05 -25.72
C ASN A 34 -15.98 -14.23 -25.04
N ASP A 35 -15.23 -15.28 -24.73
CA ASP A 35 -15.75 -16.48 -24.08
C ASP A 35 -16.13 -16.27 -22.59
N LEU A 36 -15.78 -15.13 -21.98
CA LEU A 36 -16.26 -14.78 -20.64
C LEU A 36 -17.79 -14.69 -20.57
N THR A 37 -18.44 -14.43 -21.70
CA THR A 37 -19.91 -14.38 -21.78
C THR A 37 -20.58 -15.71 -21.44
N PHE A 38 -19.86 -16.85 -21.50
CA PHE A 38 -20.38 -18.17 -21.14
C PHE A 38 -20.23 -18.52 -19.66
N VAL A 39 -19.48 -17.73 -18.88
CA VAL A 39 -19.18 -17.99 -17.45
C VAL A 39 -19.82 -16.96 -16.51
N THR A 40 -21.08 -16.60 -16.75
CA THR A 40 -21.80 -15.53 -16.01
C THR A 40 -21.99 -15.78 -14.51
N GLN A 41 -21.77 -17.00 -14.03
CA GLN A 41 -21.88 -17.42 -12.64
C GLN A 41 -20.67 -17.09 -11.76
N LEU A 42 -19.61 -16.49 -12.31
CA LEU A 42 -18.39 -16.17 -11.57
C LEU A 42 -18.66 -15.16 -10.44
N ASN A 43 -18.04 -15.41 -9.29
CA ASN A 43 -17.99 -14.50 -8.14
C ASN A 43 -16.67 -13.71 -8.10
N ILE A 44 -15.59 -14.31 -8.60
CA ILE A 44 -14.25 -13.73 -8.54
C ILE A 44 -13.59 -13.91 -9.91
N LEU A 45 -13.00 -12.84 -10.42
CA LEU A 45 -12.18 -12.86 -11.63
C LEU A 45 -10.87 -12.12 -11.36
N CYS A 46 -9.76 -12.75 -11.72
CA CYS A 46 -8.44 -12.14 -11.72
C CYS A 46 -7.85 -12.23 -13.13
N LEU A 47 -7.54 -11.09 -13.72
CA LEU A 47 -6.79 -11.02 -14.98
C LEU A 47 -5.40 -10.45 -14.67
N GLN A 48 -4.37 -11.16 -15.10
CA GLN A 48 -2.98 -10.70 -15.08
C GLN A 48 -2.48 -10.73 -16.52
N ILE A 49 -2.86 -9.72 -17.30
CA ILE A 49 -2.57 -9.66 -18.74
C ILE A 49 -1.87 -8.34 -19.01
N MET A 50 -0.56 -8.37 -19.29
CA MET A 50 0.23 -7.14 -19.45
C MET A 50 -0.20 -6.28 -20.63
N ASP A 51 -0.93 -6.80 -21.61
CA ASP A 51 -1.47 -6.05 -22.74
C ASP A 51 -2.91 -6.57 -22.96
N CYS A 52 -3.85 -6.08 -22.15
CA CYS A 52 -5.20 -6.62 -22.11
C CYS A 52 -6.07 -5.97 -23.19
N PRO A 53 -6.40 -6.66 -24.30
CA PRO A 53 -7.29 -6.08 -25.29
C PRO A 53 -8.71 -5.98 -24.73
N ASN A 54 -9.40 -4.89 -25.11
CA ASN A 54 -10.82 -4.60 -24.92
C ASN A 54 -11.59 -5.54 -23.95
N ILE A 55 -11.60 -5.18 -22.66
CA ILE A 55 -12.31 -5.94 -21.61
C ILE A 55 -13.81 -5.65 -21.51
N SER A 56 -14.44 -5.09 -22.55
CA SER A 56 -15.86 -4.68 -22.51
C SER A 56 -16.84 -5.79 -22.15
N ASN A 57 -16.54 -7.05 -22.49
CA ASN A 57 -17.39 -8.20 -22.21
C ASN A 57 -17.52 -8.55 -20.72
N ILE A 58 -16.68 -7.97 -19.85
CA ILE A 58 -16.73 -8.23 -18.42
C ILE A 58 -18.08 -7.86 -17.77
N VAL A 59 -18.83 -6.95 -18.41
CA VAL A 59 -20.17 -6.54 -17.97
C VAL A 59 -21.18 -7.70 -17.99
N ALA A 60 -20.93 -8.76 -18.78
CA ALA A 60 -21.75 -9.97 -18.78
C ALA A 60 -21.66 -10.73 -17.43
N LEU A 61 -20.59 -10.51 -16.66
CA LEU A 61 -20.33 -11.16 -15.38
C LEU A 61 -20.99 -10.41 -14.21
N ALA A 62 -22.28 -10.13 -14.31
CA ALA A 62 -23.04 -9.32 -13.34
C ALA A 62 -23.09 -9.92 -11.91
N GLN A 63 -22.67 -11.18 -11.73
CA GLN A 63 -22.59 -11.84 -10.43
C GLN A 63 -21.26 -11.62 -9.69
N LEU A 64 -20.27 -10.99 -10.34
CA LEU A 64 -18.96 -10.75 -9.74
C LEU A 64 -19.06 -9.94 -8.45
N LYS A 65 -18.35 -10.44 -7.45
CA LYS A 65 -18.12 -9.79 -6.15
C LYS A 65 -16.71 -9.25 -6.03
N GLN A 66 -15.74 -9.88 -6.70
CA GLN A 66 -14.34 -9.48 -6.64
C GLN A 66 -13.78 -9.46 -8.06
N LEU A 67 -13.12 -8.36 -8.39
CA LEU A 67 -12.51 -8.16 -9.69
C LEU A 67 -11.11 -7.60 -9.53
N TYR A 68 -10.12 -8.34 -10.02
CA TYR A 68 -8.72 -7.96 -10.00
C TYR A 68 -8.21 -7.82 -11.43
N LEU A 69 -7.79 -6.61 -11.79
CA LEU A 69 -7.29 -6.24 -13.12
C LEU A 69 -5.99 -5.43 -12.99
N SER A 70 -5.16 -5.80 -12.03
CA SER A 70 -3.88 -5.11 -11.80
C SER A 70 -2.94 -5.32 -12.99
N ASN A 71 -2.24 -4.26 -13.39
CA ASN A 71 -1.24 -4.31 -14.46
C ASN A 71 -1.79 -4.80 -15.81
N CYS A 72 -2.97 -4.28 -16.20
CA CYS A 72 -3.67 -4.62 -17.43
C CYS A 72 -3.59 -3.52 -18.52
N GLN A 73 -2.80 -2.47 -18.30
CA GLN A 73 -2.67 -1.29 -19.19
C GLN A 73 -4.00 -0.59 -19.51
N LEU A 74 -4.98 -0.68 -18.61
CA LEU A 74 -6.31 -0.14 -18.84
C LEU A 74 -6.30 1.40 -18.80
N GLN A 75 -6.77 2.02 -19.87
CA GLN A 75 -7.05 3.46 -19.89
C GLN A 75 -8.50 3.79 -19.49
N THR A 76 -9.40 2.80 -19.57
CA THR A 76 -10.80 2.92 -19.23
C THR A 76 -11.39 1.54 -18.92
N ILE A 77 -12.44 1.51 -18.11
CA ILE A 77 -13.25 0.33 -17.82
C ILE A 77 -14.71 0.76 -17.60
N THR A 78 -15.65 -0.11 -17.98
CA THR A 78 -17.06 0.07 -17.69
C THR A 78 -17.55 -1.00 -16.72
N LEU A 79 -18.28 -0.58 -15.69
CA LEU A 79 -18.81 -1.46 -14.65
C LEU A 79 -20.35 -1.53 -14.65
N VAL A 80 -20.98 -1.22 -15.79
CA VAL A 80 -22.44 -1.22 -15.93
C VAL A 80 -23.01 -2.57 -15.49
N GLY A 81 -23.99 -2.53 -14.58
CA GLY A 81 -24.69 -3.74 -14.10
C GLY A 81 -23.95 -4.56 -13.05
N MET A 82 -22.70 -4.23 -12.72
CA MET A 82 -21.87 -4.98 -11.75
C MET A 82 -22.16 -4.58 -10.29
N GLN A 83 -23.44 -4.64 -9.89
CA GLN A 83 -23.94 -4.13 -8.61
C GLN A 83 -23.52 -4.95 -7.37
N LYS A 84 -22.98 -6.17 -7.60
CA LYS A 84 -22.56 -7.10 -6.55
C LYS A 84 -21.08 -6.96 -6.17
N LEU A 85 -20.33 -6.08 -6.84
CA LEU A 85 -18.92 -5.86 -6.54
C LEU A 85 -18.71 -5.34 -5.11
N ILE A 86 -17.75 -5.96 -4.43
CA ILE A 86 -17.30 -5.69 -3.06
C ILE A 86 -15.81 -5.31 -3.07
N ILE A 87 -15.03 -5.98 -3.92
CA ILE A 87 -13.60 -5.77 -4.09
C ILE A 87 -13.34 -5.42 -5.56
N LEU A 88 -12.64 -4.31 -5.77
CA LEU A 88 -12.16 -3.91 -7.09
C LEU A 88 -10.69 -3.50 -6.99
N ASP A 89 -9.84 -4.14 -7.77
CA ASP A 89 -8.44 -3.79 -7.92
C ASP A 89 -8.16 -3.45 -9.39
N LEU A 90 -7.82 -2.19 -9.61
CA LEU A 90 -7.38 -1.62 -10.89
C LEU A 90 -5.98 -0.98 -10.74
N SER A 91 -5.17 -1.45 -9.81
CA SER A 91 -3.82 -0.95 -9.61
C SER A 91 -2.95 -1.13 -10.86
N LYS A 92 -1.91 -0.30 -11.01
CA LYS A 92 -0.89 -0.42 -12.06
C LYS A 92 -1.47 -0.38 -13.48
N ASN A 93 -2.51 0.43 -13.69
CA ASN A 93 -3.10 0.67 -15.00
C ASN A 93 -2.73 2.07 -15.52
N CYS A 94 -3.42 2.54 -16.56
CA CYS A 94 -3.17 3.84 -17.18
C CYS A 94 -4.37 4.79 -16.98
N LEU A 95 -5.00 4.75 -15.81
CA LEU A 95 -6.16 5.59 -15.49
C LEU A 95 -5.68 6.99 -15.09
N HIS A 96 -6.17 8.03 -15.78
CA HIS A 96 -5.84 9.43 -15.48
C HIS A 96 -6.88 10.15 -14.60
N SER A 97 -8.08 9.57 -14.47
CA SER A 97 -9.15 10.10 -13.62
C SER A 97 -10.16 9.00 -13.28
N ILE A 98 -10.94 9.19 -12.22
CA ILE A 98 -12.00 8.23 -11.85
C ILE A 98 -13.09 8.11 -12.92
N ASP A 99 -13.32 9.12 -13.75
CA ASP A 99 -14.31 9.06 -14.84
C ASP A 99 -13.97 8.00 -15.89
N LYS A 100 -12.72 7.55 -15.95
CA LYS A 100 -12.29 6.38 -16.75
C LYS A 100 -12.86 5.07 -16.22
N ILE A 101 -13.38 5.05 -15.00
CA ILE A 101 -14.10 3.92 -14.41
C ILE A 101 -15.60 4.23 -14.55
N ASN A 102 -16.13 4.04 -15.76
CA ASN A 102 -17.49 4.42 -16.09
C ASN A 102 -18.50 3.69 -15.20
N LYS A 103 -19.43 4.47 -14.63
CA LYS A 103 -20.42 4.05 -13.64
C LYS A 103 -19.89 3.65 -12.27
N LEU A 104 -18.64 3.94 -11.88
CA LEU A 104 -18.12 3.60 -10.55
C LEU A 104 -19.04 4.01 -9.39
N TYR A 105 -19.71 5.16 -9.49
CA TYR A 105 -20.65 5.66 -8.48
C TYR A 105 -21.86 4.74 -8.23
N THR A 106 -22.11 3.76 -9.11
CA THR A 106 -23.18 2.75 -8.95
C THR A 106 -22.77 1.57 -8.07
N GLN A 107 -21.48 1.41 -7.79
CA GLN A 107 -20.91 0.33 -6.99
C GLN A 107 -20.99 0.65 -5.48
N VAL A 108 -22.21 0.94 -5.01
CA VAL A 108 -22.51 1.36 -3.64
C VAL A 108 -22.25 0.28 -2.57
N ASN A 109 -21.79 -0.91 -2.97
CA ASN A 109 -21.43 -2.03 -2.11
C ASN A 109 -19.92 -2.28 -2.04
N LEU A 110 -19.10 -1.47 -2.72
CA LEU A 110 -17.65 -1.59 -2.63
C LEU A 110 -17.18 -1.31 -1.20
N ILE A 111 -16.34 -2.22 -0.71
CA ILE A 111 -15.69 -2.16 0.60
C ILE A 111 -14.18 -1.94 0.41
N TYR A 112 -13.62 -2.52 -0.65
CA TYR A 112 -12.21 -2.43 -1.00
C TYR A 112 -12.07 -1.87 -2.42
N LEU A 113 -11.25 -0.84 -2.56
CA LEU A 113 -10.88 -0.28 -3.86
C LEU A 113 -9.38 -0.02 -3.92
N ASN A 114 -8.72 -0.62 -4.91
CA ASN A 114 -7.33 -0.35 -5.20
C ASN A 114 -7.18 0.31 -6.58
N LEU A 115 -6.58 1.50 -6.57
CA LEU A 115 -6.30 2.35 -7.74
C LEU A 115 -4.83 2.79 -7.78
N SER A 116 -3.95 2.15 -7.03
CA SER A 116 -2.56 2.57 -6.94
C SER A 116 -1.76 2.39 -8.22
N GLY A 117 -0.65 3.12 -8.37
CA GLY A 117 0.21 3.01 -9.54
C GLY A 117 -0.50 3.39 -10.84
N ASN A 118 -1.33 4.42 -10.81
CA ASN A 118 -1.99 4.98 -11.99
C ASN A 118 -1.46 6.41 -12.21
N SER A 119 -2.22 7.27 -12.90
CA SER A 119 -1.87 8.69 -13.06
C SER A 119 -3.09 9.57 -12.74
N ILE A 120 -3.83 9.19 -11.70
CA ILE A 120 -5.10 9.81 -11.31
C ILE A 120 -4.82 11.16 -10.65
N VAL A 121 -5.49 12.20 -11.14
CA VAL A 121 -5.46 13.54 -10.54
C VAL A 121 -6.78 13.86 -9.81
N ASP A 122 -7.91 13.49 -10.40
CA ASP A 122 -9.25 13.79 -9.88
C ASP A 122 -9.94 12.54 -9.31
N ILE A 123 -10.19 12.57 -8.00
CA ILE A 123 -10.92 11.54 -7.23
C ILE A 123 -12.29 11.99 -6.73
N SER A 124 -12.85 13.08 -7.29
CA SER A 124 -14.10 13.70 -6.84
C SER A 124 -15.29 12.73 -6.85
N ALA A 125 -15.33 11.82 -7.82
CA ALA A 125 -16.39 10.81 -7.96
C ALA A 125 -16.35 9.73 -6.86
N LEU A 126 -15.26 9.59 -6.09
CA LEU A 126 -15.23 8.64 -4.98
C LEU A 126 -16.19 9.01 -3.83
N ARG A 127 -16.69 10.26 -3.78
CA ARG A 127 -17.65 10.72 -2.76
C ARG A 127 -18.95 9.89 -2.67
N PHE A 128 -19.25 9.12 -3.71
CA PHE A 128 -20.44 8.25 -3.75
C PHE A 128 -20.20 6.88 -3.11
N LEU A 129 -18.94 6.49 -2.88
CA LEU A 129 -18.55 5.17 -2.36
C LEU A 129 -18.45 5.17 -0.83
N THR A 130 -19.54 5.52 -0.17
CA THR A 130 -19.56 5.78 1.29
C THR A 130 -19.36 4.54 2.17
N LYS A 131 -19.44 3.33 1.60
CA LYS A 131 -19.20 2.05 2.29
C LYS A 131 -17.75 1.55 2.23
N LEU A 132 -16.86 2.28 1.56
CA LEU A 132 -15.45 1.90 1.50
C LEU A 132 -14.85 1.85 2.90
N ARG A 133 -14.05 0.80 3.13
CA ARG A 133 -13.29 0.57 4.36
C ARG A 133 -11.79 0.60 4.10
N GLU A 134 -11.38 0.15 2.91
CA GLU A 134 -9.99 0.08 2.48
C GLU A 134 -9.86 0.75 1.11
N LEU A 135 -8.98 1.73 1.01
CA LEU A 135 -8.75 2.52 -0.20
C LEU A 135 -7.25 2.70 -0.44
N TYR A 136 -6.80 2.28 -1.61
CA TYR A 136 -5.41 2.39 -2.05
C TYR A 136 -5.34 3.32 -3.25
N LEU A 137 -4.56 4.38 -3.09
CA LEU A 137 -4.39 5.51 -4.02
C LEU A 137 -2.92 5.91 -4.15
N GLU A 138 -1.99 5.13 -3.60
CA GLU A 138 -0.57 5.39 -3.68
C GLU A 138 -0.05 5.44 -5.12
N GLU A 139 1.08 6.12 -5.34
CA GLU A 139 1.71 6.26 -6.66
C GLU A 139 0.72 6.83 -7.70
N ASN A 140 0.19 8.03 -7.43
CA ASN A 140 -0.72 8.78 -8.32
C ASN A 140 -0.33 10.26 -8.35
N GLU A 141 -1.19 11.12 -8.90
CA GLU A 141 -0.94 12.57 -9.03
C GLU A 141 -1.99 13.41 -8.28
N ILE A 142 -2.51 12.88 -7.16
CA ILE A 142 -3.64 13.47 -6.43
C ILE A 142 -3.17 14.68 -5.62
N VAL A 143 -3.93 15.78 -5.72
CA VAL A 143 -3.71 17.01 -4.93
C VAL A 143 -4.87 17.26 -3.96
N ASP A 144 -6.12 17.06 -4.42
CA ASP A 144 -7.33 17.30 -3.64
C ASP A 144 -7.98 15.97 -3.21
N ILE A 145 -8.11 15.80 -1.88
CA ILE A 145 -8.76 14.65 -1.25
C ILE A 145 -10.10 14.99 -0.61
N SER A 146 -10.71 16.11 -0.99
CA SER A 146 -12.00 16.59 -0.46
C SER A 146 -13.14 15.57 -0.58
N SER A 147 -13.07 14.67 -1.57
CA SER A 147 -14.06 13.60 -1.76
C SER A 147 -14.10 12.60 -0.61
N LEU A 148 -12.98 12.40 0.10
CA LEU A 148 -12.88 11.43 1.19
C LEU A 148 -13.75 11.79 2.40
N GLN A 149 -14.08 13.08 2.61
CA GLN A 149 -14.82 13.54 3.79
C GLN A 149 -16.19 12.85 4.02
N SER A 150 -16.72 12.19 2.98
CA SER A 150 -17.99 11.46 3.00
C SER A 150 -17.86 9.99 3.41
N MET A 151 -16.65 9.42 3.42
CA MET A 151 -16.37 8.00 3.62
C MET A 151 -16.26 7.63 5.11
N ARG A 152 -17.35 7.79 5.86
CA ARG A 152 -17.33 7.61 7.32
C ARG A 152 -16.97 6.18 7.79
N GLU A 153 -17.10 5.17 6.93
CA GLU A 153 -16.70 3.79 7.24
C GLU A 153 -15.22 3.48 6.93
N LEU A 154 -14.46 4.45 6.37
CA LEU A 154 -13.08 4.24 5.97
C LEU A 154 -12.19 3.95 7.19
N LYS A 155 -11.48 2.83 7.15
CA LYS A 155 -10.59 2.34 8.20
C LYS A 155 -9.12 2.44 7.81
N SER A 156 -8.81 2.16 6.55
CA SER A 156 -7.45 2.26 6.02
C SER A 156 -7.43 3.05 4.72
N VAL A 157 -6.49 3.98 4.60
CA VAL A 157 -6.24 4.72 3.37
C VAL A 157 -4.75 4.86 3.11
N HIS A 158 -4.31 4.49 1.91
CA HIS A 158 -2.94 4.60 1.47
C HIS A 158 -2.87 5.61 0.33
N MET A 159 -2.09 6.68 0.51
CA MET A 159 -1.94 7.79 -0.43
C MET A 159 -0.48 8.24 -0.54
N HIS A 160 0.48 7.38 -0.25
CA HIS A 160 1.89 7.74 -0.41
C HIS A 160 2.24 8.02 -1.88
N GLU A 161 3.32 8.77 -2.10
CA GLU A 161 3.76 9.17 -3.44
C GLU A 161 2.65 9.86 -4.25
N ASN A 162 2.13 10.96 -3.69
CA ASN A 162 1.15 11.83 -4.33
C ASN A 162 1.58 13.31 -4.20
N LYS A 163 0.68 14.24 -4.51
CA LYS A 163 0.95 15.69 -4.47
C LYS A 163 0.06 16.40 -3.44
N ILE A 164 -0.36 15.71 -2.38
CA ILE A 164 -1.31 16.21 -1.38
C ILE A 164 -0.65 17.27 -0.51
N ILE A 165 -1.34 18.39 -0.30
CA ILE A 165 -0.88 19.50 0.55
C ILE A 165 -1.70 19.59 1.85
N SER A 166 -3.01 19.35 1.76
CA SER A 166 -3.93 19.46 2.88
C SER A 166 -4.64 18.15 3.16
N ILE A 167 -4.63 17.74 4.42
CA ILE A 167 -5.35 16.56 4.91
C ILE A 167 -6.60 16.89 5.74
N THR A 168 -7.10 18.12 5.63
CA THR A 168 -8.32 18.57 6.33
C THR A 168 -9.51 17.61 6.18
N PRO A 169 -9.77 16.99 5.01
CA PRO A 169 -10.87 16.03 4.85
C PRO A 169 -10.80 14.82 5.79
N LEU A 170 -9.60 14.42 6.24
CA LEU A 170 -9.42 13.28 7.16
C LEU A 170 -10.05 13.54 8.53
N SER A 171 -10.27 14.80 8.92
CA SER A 171 -10.97 15.17 10.16
C SER A 171 -12.38 14.57 10.30
N LYS A 172 -13.00 14.20 9.18
CA LYS A 172 -14.35 13.62 9.15
C LYS A 172 -14.35 12.09 9.26
N LEU A 173 -13.18 11.45 9.19
CA LEU A 173 -13.02 10.00 9.19
C LEU A 173 -12.83 9.48 10.61
N GLN A 174 -13.93 9.44 11.36
CA GLN A 174 -13.92 9.10 12.79
C GLN A 174 -13.49 7.65 13.10
N HIS A 175 -13.53 6.77 12.10
CA HIS A 175 -13.15 5.36 12.22
C HIS A 175 -11.84 5.03 11.50
N LEU A 176 -11.07 6.04 11.10
CA LEU A 176 -9.78 5.83 10.45
C LEU A 176 -8.79 5.24 11.46
N GLU A 177 -8.29 4.05 11.14
CA GLU A 177 -7.35 3.28 11.97
C GLU A 177 -5.93 3.32 11.41
N SER A 178 -5.79 3.45 10.09
CA SER A 178 -4.50 3.44 9.40
C SER A 178 -4.48 4.46 8.27
N VAL A 179 -3.41 5.25 8.20
CA VAL A 179 -3.19 6.21 7.13
C VAL A 179 -1.73 6.21 6.70
N ASP A 180 -1.50 6.08 5.40
CA ASP A 180 -0.18 6.32 4.80
C ASP A 180 -0.25 7.56 3.91
N LEU A 181 0.54 8.56 4.27
CA LEU A 181 0.64 9.87 3.66
C LEU A 181 2.08 10.17 3.25
N SER A 182 2.98 9.19 3.22
CA SER A 182 4.39 9.46 2.94
C SER A 182 4.59 10.08 1.56
N ASP A 183 5.70 10.79 1.36
CA ASP A 183 6.12 11.31 0.06
C ASP A 183 5.03 12.16 -0.61
N ASN A 184 4.60 13.18 0.13
CA ASN A 184 3.60 14.17 -0.26
C ASN A 184 4.11 15.59 0.06
N ASN A 185 3.25 16.61 -0.03
CA ASN A 185 3.59 18.00 0.24
C ASN A 185 2.87 18.56 1.48
N ILE A 186 2.58 17.71 2.47
CA ILE A 186 1.81 18.08 3.66
C ILE A 186 2.67 18.93 4.59
N ILE A 187 2.10 20.02 5.10
CA ILE A 187 2.80 20.97 5.98
C ILE A 187 2.32 20.85 7.44
N SER A 188 1.10 20.35 7.66
CA SER A 188 0.53 20.25 9.01
C SER A 188 -0.33 19.01 9.15
N ILE A 189 -0.16 18.35 10.29
CA ILE A 189 -0.96 17.21 10.76
C ILE A 189 -1.82 17.55 11.98
N SER A 190 -1.94 18.84 12.32
CA SER A 190 -2.72 19.31 13.49
C SER A 190 -4.15 18.79 13.53
N ILE A 191 -4.74 18.55 12.36
CA ILE A 191 -6.09 18.02 12.23
C ILE A 191 -6.26 16.59 12.78
N LEU A 192 -5.16 15.84 12.90
CA LEU A 192 -5.16 14.47 13.42
C LEU A 192 -5.18 14.42 14.96
N LYS A 193 -5.08 15.57 15.65
CA LYS A 193 -5.18 15.62 17.12
C LYS A 193 -6.48 15.01 17.68
N GLY A 194 -7.56 15.04 16.89
CA GLY A 194 -8.85 14.43 17.25
C GLY A 194 -9.07 13.02 16.71
N ALA A 195 -8.09 12.41 16.03
CA ALA A 195 -8.23 11.09 15.39
C ALA A 195 -8.02 9.96 16.42
N THR A 196 -8.94 9.81 17.36
CA THR A 196 -8.81 8.88 18.52
C THR A 196 -8.79 7.40 18.16
N TYR A 197 -9.14 7.02 16.94
CA TYR A 197 -9.10 5.63 16.45
C TYR A 197 -7.86 5.32 15.63
N LEU A 198 -7.04 6.33 15.31
CA LEU A 198 -5.86 6.17 14.46
C LEU A 198 -4.80 5.40 15.24
N LYS A 199 -4.35 4.28 14.68
CA LYS A 199 -3.33 3.38 15.25
C LYS A 199 -2.02 3.47 14.49
N TYR A 200 -2.11 3.65 13.17
CA TYR A 200 -0.96 3.65 12.27
C TYR A 200 -0.96 4.91 11.41
N ILE A 201 0.17 5.60 11.41
CA ILE A 201 0.40 6.80 10.60
C ILE A 201 1.81 6.80 10.05
N ILE A 202 1.91 6.88 8.72
CA ILE A 202 3.17 7.06 8.00
C ILE A 202 3.11 8.42 7.30
N ILE A 203 4.10 9.28 7.55
CA ILE A 203 4.13 10.68 7.10
C ILE A 203 5.52 11.13 6.64
N GLY A 204 6.48 10.20 6.52
CA GLY A 204 7.81 10.51 5.99
C GLY A 204 7.76 11.20 4.62
N GLY A 205 8.79 11.95 4.24
CA GLY A 205 8.83 12.62 2.93
C GLY A 205 7.83 13.77 2.75
N ASN A 206 7.33 14.35 3.85
CA ASN A 206 6.48 15.56 3.85
C ASN A 206 7.25 16.79 4.35
N LYS A 207 6.57 17.94 4.43
CA LYS A 207 7.11 19.24 4.88
C LYS A 207 6.57 19.63 6.26
N ILE A 208 6.44 18.65 7.15
CA ILE A 208 5.81 18.83 8.47
C ILE A 208 6.85 19.31 9.49
N ASP A 209 6.64 20.52 10.01
CA ASP A 209 7.53 21.10 11.02
C ASP A 209 7.13 20.75 12.48
N ASP A 210 5.86 20.47 12.74
CA ASP A 210 5.32 20.22 14.08
C ASP A 210 4.81 18.77 14.22
N LEU A 211 5.58 17.98 14.95
CA LEU A 211 5.28 16.58 15.26
C LEU A 211 4.72 16.39 16.69
N SER A 212 4.45 17.47 17.42
CA SER A 212 3.95 17.41 18.80
C SER A 212 2.64 16.62 18.94
N ILE A 213 1.84 16.54 17.87
CA ILE A 213 0.57 15.81 17.83
C ILE A 213 0.75 14.29 17.91
N ILE A 214 1.87 13.74 17.40
CA ILE A 214 2.09 12.28 17.32
C ILE A 214 2.20 11.66 18.71
N TYR A 215 2.72 12.40 19.68
CA TYR A 215 2.81 11.95 21.08
C TYR A 215 1.45 11.77 21.76
N ASN A 216 0.36 12.29 21.18
CA ASN A 216 -1.00 12.17 21.73
C ASN A 216 -1.82 11.04 21.08
N ILE A 217 -1.26 10.30 20.11
CA ILE A 217 -1.89 9.11 19.55
C ILE A 217 -1.62 7.95 20.53
N GLU A 218 -2.24 8.02 21.71
CA GLU A 218 -2.09 7.04 22.79
C GLU A 218 -2.85 5.75 22.45
N GLY A 219 -2.09 4.71 22.08
CA GLY A 219 -2.59 3.36 21.81
C GLY A 219 -1.52 2.32 21.45
N SER A 220 -0.23 2.68 21.47
CA SER A 220 0.89 1.83 21.01
C SER A 220 1.66 1.11 22.13
N GLU A 221 1.12 1.05 23.36
CA GLU A 221 1.84 0.47 24.51
C GLU A 221 1.56 -1.01 24.82
N SER A 222 0.70 -1.73 24.08
CA SER A 222 0.30 -3.08 24.53
C SER A 222 0.38 -4.25 23.56
N ASP A 223 0.97 -4.15 22.37
CA ASP A 223 1.18 -5.36 21.55
C ASP A 223 2.47 -5.30 20.72
N GLN A 224 3.07 -6.46 20.56
CA GLN A 224 4.44 -6.76 20.16
C GLN A 224 4.85 -6.38 18.72
N TYR A 225 4.19 -5.42 18.10
CA TYR A 225 4.56 -4.78 16.86
C TYR A 225 4.09 -3.33 16.96
N ASN A 226 5.00 -2.40 17.21
CA ASN A 226 4.78 -0.98 16.95
C ASN A 226 5.05 -0.78 15.45
N PRO A 227 4.05 -0.75 14.55
CA PRO A 227 4.29 -0.60 13.14
C PRO A 227 4.41 0.90 12.89
N LEU A 228 5.66 1.35 12.93
CA LEU A 228 6.18 2.43 12.10
C LEU A 228 5.38 3.72 12.14
N ILE A 229 5.56 4.50 13.21
CA ILE A 229 5.80 5.93 13.01
C ILE A 229 7.15 6.01 12.27
N GLU A 230 7.16 5.75 10.95
CA GLU A 230 8.32 6.00 10.10
C GLU A 230 8.38 7.51 9.84
N LEU A 231 9.05 8.21 10.77
CA LEU A 231 9.49 9.58 10.60
C LEU A 231 10.65 9.61 9.61
N ASN A 232 10.36 9.38 8.33
CA ASN A 232 11.32 9.61 7.27
C ASN A 232 11.43 11.12 7.02
N ILE A 233 11.99 11.86 7.98
CA ILE A 233 12.26 13.30 7.87
C ILE A 233 13.59 13.43 7.11
N TYR A 234 13.58 13.17 5.80
CA TYR A 234 14.70 13.54 4.94
C TYR A 234 14.51 14.99 4.48
N PRO A 235 15.44 15.91 4.77
CA PRO A 235 15.33 17.29 4.32
C PRO A 235 15.59 17.40 2.83
N GLN A 236 14.74 18.16 2.14
CA GLN A 236 15.07 18.79 0.88
C GLN A 236 15.80 20.10 1.22
N ASP A 237 17.12 20.11 0.98
CA ASP A 237 18.05 21.25 0.91
C ASP A 237 18.25 22.16 2.16
N ASP A 238 19.54 22.39 2.49
CA ASP A 238 20.16 23.30 3.49
C ASP A 238 20.26 22.87 4.99
N ALA A 239 21.31 22.08 5.27
CA ALA A 239 21.62 21.35 6.49
C ALA A 239 21.92 22.13 7.81
N THR A 240 21.73 23.45 7.91
CA THR A 240 22.21 24.20 9.10
C THR A 240 21.14 24.52 10.14
N GLU A 241 19.88 24.67 9.75
CA GLU A 241 18.76 24.91 10.68
C GLU A 241 18.19 23.59 11.23
N ASP A 242 18.40 22.50 10.49
CA ASP A 242 17.94 21.15 10.79
C ASP A 242 18.72 20.47 11.91
N GLU A 243 20.04 20.70 12.03
CA GLU A 243 20.84 20.18 13.15
C GLU A 243 20.39 20.75 14.49
N ILE A 244 19.97 22.03 14.50
CA ILE A 244 19.45 22.70 15.70
C ILE A 244 18.07 22.14 16.08
N ARG A 245 17.23 21.79 15.08
CA ARG A 245 15.91 21.16 15.30
C ARG A 245 16.04 19.72 15.77
N LEU A 246 16.93 18.93 15.16
CA LEU A 246 17.22 17.55 15.53
C LEU A 246 17.79 17.47 16.96
N SER A 247 18.68 18.39 17.32
CA SER A 247 19.27 18.50 18.66
C SER A 247 18.22 18.79 19.75
N LYS A 248 17.28 19.72 19.49
CA LYS A 248 16.16 20.01 20.42
C LYS A 248 15.18 18.85 20.55
N MET A 249 14.97 18.06 19.50
CA MET A 249 14.14 16.85 19.55
C MET A 249 14.82 15.74 20.37
N ILE A 250 16.13 15.53 20.16
CA ILE A 250 16.94 14.57 20.90
C ILE A 250 16.96 14.91 22.40
N ASP A 251 17.14 16.19 22.76
CA ASP A 251 17.13 16.64 24.16
C ASP A 251 15.79 16.44 24.88
N ASN A 252 14.67 16.52 24.15
CA ASN A 252 13.35 16.23 24.70
C ASN A 252 13.10 14.72 24.86
N ILE A 253 13.63 13.89 23.96
CA ILE A 253 13.58 12.42 24.05
C ILE A 253 14.39 11.91 25.26
N TYR A 254 15.52 12.55 25.58
CA TYR A 254 16.34 12.17 26.74
C TYR A 254 15.73 12.55 28.11
N ARG A 255 14.77 13.48 28.16
CA ARG A 255 14.21 13.99 29.42
C ARG A 255 13.07 13.14 30.01
N THR A 256 12.52 12.17 29.29
CA THR A 256 11.27 11.45 29.69
C THR A 256 11.44 9.94 29.99
N ASN A 257 12.68 9.47 30.24
CA ASN A 257 13.08 8.25 30.97
C ASN A 257 12.09 7.06 31.13
N GLU A 258 12.32 5.98 30.35
CA GLU A 258 12.31 4.55 30.79
C GLU A 258 12.94 3.60 29.72
N ILE A 259 13.15 4.11 28.51
CA ILE A 259 13.56 3.37 27.29
C ILE A 259 15.02 2.87 27.32
N THR A 260 15.89 3.49 28.13
CA THR A 260 17.35 3.31 28.04
C THR A 260 17.82 1.90 28.43
N SER A 261 17.17 1.21 29.38
CA SER A 261 17.64 -0.09 29.87
C SER A 261 17.38 -1.23 28.88
N ARG A 262 16.21 -1.25 28.23
CA ARG A 262 15.83 -2.30 27.27
C ARG A 262 16.51 -2.15 25.91
N PHE A 263 16.69 -0.92 25.42
CA PHE A 263 17.46 -0.69 24.19
C PHE A 263 18.94 -1.01 24.36
N GLN A 264 19.53 -0.76 25.54
CA GLN A 264 20.89 -1.20 25.84
C GLN A 264 21.02 -2.74 25.77
N GLN A 265 20.02 -3.47 26.30
CA GLN A 265 20.00 -4.93 26.25
C GLN A 265 19.83 -5.48 24.83
N LEU A 266 18.95 -4.88 24.02
CA LEU A 266 18.75 -5.28 22.62
C LEU A 266 20.01 -5.00 21.78
N ARG A 267 20.61 -3.82 21.96
CA ARG A 267 21.87 -3.43 21.30
C ARG A 267 23.00 -4.39 21.65
N ASN A 268 23.11 -4.80 22.92
CA ASN A 268 24.12 -5.77 23.36
C ASN A 268 23.88 -7.16 22.76
N LYS A 269 22.62 -7.58 22.60
CA LYS A 269 22.28 -8.89 22.00
C LYS A 269 22.59 -8.92 20.51
N VAL A 270 22.21 -7.88 19.76
CA VAL A 270 22.54 -7.74 18.33
C VAL A 270 24.05 -7.67 18.11
N ALA A 271 24.79 -6.96 18.97
CA ALA A 271 26.25 -6.92 18.90
C ALA A 271 26.90 -8.30 19.14
N GLN A 272 26.36 -9.11 20.06
CA GLN A 272 26.84 -10.47 20.31
C GLN A 272 26.58 -11.42 19.14
N ASP A 273 25.40 -11.35 18.53
CA ASP A 273 25.04 -12.19 17.39
C ASP A 273 25.80 -11.79 16.11
N LEU A 274 26.10 -10.49 15.95
CA LEU A 274 26.99 -10.00 14.89
C LEU A 274 28.42 -10.51 15.09
N GLN A 275 28.95 -10.48 16.31
CA GLN A 275 30.29 -11.03 16.60
C GLN A 275 30.38 -12.54 16.35
N ARG A 276 29.31 -13.30 16.65
CA ARG A 276 29.24 -14.75 16.33
C ARG A 276 29.27 -14.98 14.82
N THR A 277 28.52 -14.19 14.07
CA THR A 277 28.46 -14.26 12.60
C THR A 277 29.81 -13.91 11.97
N ILE A 278 30.50 -12.87 12.46
CA ILE A 278 31.85 -12.51 12.00
C ILE A 278 32.84 -13.65 12.28
N LYS A 279 32.83 -14.24 13.48
CA LYS A 279 33.71 -15.38 13.81
C LYS A 279 33.44 -16.60 12.93
N PHE A 280 32.17 -16.87 12.60
CA PHE A 280 31.77 -17.94 11.69
C PHE A 280 32.29 -17.69 10.26
N CYS A 281 32.14 -16.47 9.74
CA CYS A 281 32.68 -16.08 8.44
C CYS A 281 34.21 -16.17 8.38
N GLN A 282 34.92 -15.74 9.44
CA GLN A 282 36.38 -15.87 9.55
C GLN A 282 36.84 -17.33 9.62
N HIS A 283 36.04 -18.21 10.23
CA HIS A 283 36.30 -19.65 10.26
C HIS A 283 36.15 -20.28 8.87
N LEU A 284 35.08 -19.93 8.15
CA LEU A 284 34.86 -20.36 6.75
C LEU A 284 35.98 -19.89 5.81
N GLN A 285 36.52 -18.69 6.05
CA GLN A 285 37.63 -18.13 5.27
C GLN A 285 38.91 -18.97 5.32
N LYS A 286 39.17 -19.68 6.43
CA LYS A 286 40.35 -20.54 6.59
C LYS A 286 40.27 -21.85 5.80
N GLN A 287 39.11 -22.20 5.23
CA GLN A 287 38.86 -23.47 4.54
C GLN A 287 38.56 -23.31 3.04
N GLN A 288 38.70 -22.11 2.48
CA GLN A 288 38.13 -21.73 1.19
C GLN A 288 39.18 -21.36 0.11
N THR A 289 38.80 -21.54 -1.16
CA THR A 289 39.63 -21.16 -2.32
C THR A 289 39.60 -19.64 -2.58
N ARG A 290 40.56 -19.10 -3.34
CA ARG A 290 40.74 -17.64 -3.57
C ARG A 290 39.46 -16.89 -3.98
N THR A 291 38.58 -17.51 -4.76
CA THR A 291 37.32 -16.89 -5.23
C THR A 291 36.26 -16.79 -4.12
N GLN A 292 36.25 -17.74 -3.18
CA GLN A 292 35.33 -17.74 -2.04
C GLN A 292 35.77 -16.74 -0.95
N ILE A 293 37.09 -16.51 -0.81
CA ILE A 293 37.65 -15.48 0.09
C ILE A 293 37.16 -14.07 -0.29
N ALA A 294 37.05 -13.77 -1.60
CA ALA A 294 36.59 -12.48 -2.09
C ALA A 294 35.10 -12.22 -1.78
N PHE A 295 34.26 -13.25 -1.86
CA PHE A 295 32.84 -13.16 -1.49
C PHE A 295 32.66 -12.96 0.03
N THR A 296 33.40 -13.71 0.85
CA THR A 296 33.38 -13.57 2.31
C THR A 296 33.88 -12.19 2.76
N ASN A 297 34.90 -11.63 2.10
CA ASN A 297 35.37 -10.26 2.37
C ASN A 297 34.32 -9.21 2.04
N LYS A 298 33.57 -9.37 0.95
CA LYS A 298 32.50 -8.45 0.57
C LYS A 298 31.34 -8.46 1.57
N ILE A 299 31.01 -9.63 2.12
CA ILE A 299 30.03 -9.77 3.20
C ILE A 299 30.51 -9.08 4.48
N ILE A 300 31.77 -9.30 4.90
CA ILE A 300 32.33 -8.65 6.10
C ILE A 300 32.36 -7.12 5.95
N GLN A 301 32.68 -6.62 4.75
CA GLN A 301 32.73 -5.18 4.47
C GLN A 301 31.34 -4.54 4.48
N LEU A 302 30.33 -5.22 3.93
CA LEU A 302 28.93 -4.77 4.00
C LEU A 302 28.41 -4.72 5.45
N PHE A 303 28.86 -5.63 6.32
CA PHE A 303 28.51 -5.63 7.75
C PHE A 303 29.27 -4.60 8.60
N SER A 304 30.48 -4.19 8.20
CA SER A 304 31.21 -3.12 8.90
C SER A 304 30.65 -1.72 8.64
N LEU A 305 29.90 -1.54 7.55
CA LEU A 305 29.26 -0.27 7.19
C LEU A 305 27.90 -0.06 7.86
N SER A 306 27.38 -1.06 8.57
CA SER A 306 26.09 -1.01 9.28
C SER A 306 26.24 -0.85 10.81
N GLN A 307 27.41 -0.43 11.30
CA GLN A 307 27.68 -0.02 12.69
C GLN A 307 27.70 1.50 12.79
#